data_AF-U5IQT0-F1
#
_entry.id   AF-U5IQT0-F1
#
_cell.length_a   1.000
_cell.length_b   1.000
_cell.length_c   1.000
_cell.angle_alpha   90.00
_cell.angle_beta   90.00
_cell.angle_gamma   90.00
#
_symmetry.space_group_name_H-M   'P 1'
#
loop_
_entity.id
_entity.type
_entity.pdbx_description
1 polymer ?
#
loop_
_entity_poly.entity_id
_entity_poly.type
_entity_poly.pdbx_seq_one_letter_code
_entity_poly.pdbx_strand_id
1 'polypeptide(L)'
;LMRVQSALIWNISPLMSSAQPPVMYTTSLWSLPFESGAPVRLLQAQERALLRDLRSAIDKRIENKIASARRFAVRARNHAKMVDCYLTTYYNHKSLFGNKKQISDQIIEHPQNYHIYEGLS
;
A
#
# COMPACT_ATOMS: atom_id res chain seq x y z
N LEU A 1 26.93 -1.49 -11.16
CA LEU A 1 25.47 -1.50 -11.46
C LEU A 1 24.74 -2.67 -10.80
N MET A 2 24.99 -3.93 -11.18
CA MET A 2 24.25 -5.09 -10.65
C MET A 2 24.28 -5.20 -9.11
N ARG A 3 25.45 -5.01 -8.48
CA ARG A 3 25.57 -5.05 -7.00
C ARG A 3 24.65 -4.04 -6.31
N VAL A 4 24.53 -2.83 -6.86
CA VAL A 4 23.70 -1.75 -6.29
C VAL A 4 22.21 -2.08 -6.47
N GLN A 5 21.81 -2.59 -7.62
CA GLN A 5 20.42 -3.01 -7.85
C GLN A 5 20.01 -4.14 -6.91
N SER A 6 20.84 -5.17 -6.77
CA SER A 6 20.58 -6.29 -5.87
C SER A 6 20.48 -5.83 -4.42
N ALA A 7 21.40 -4.96 -3.97
CA ALA A 7 21.35 -4.39 -2.63
C ALA A 7 20.07 -3.56 -2.40
N LEU A 8 19.64 -2.79 -3.40
CA LEU A 8 18.39 -2.03 -3.32
C LEU A 8 17.19 -2.96 -3.14
N ILE A 9 17.05 -4.00 -3.97
CA ILE A 9 15.94 -4.97 -3.87
C ILE A 9 15.94 -5.64 -2.49
N TRP A 10 17.11 -6.05 -2.00
CA TRP A 10 17.23 -6.69 -0.68
C TRP A 10 16.73 -5.77 0.43
N ASN A 11 17.17 -4.50 0.42
CA ASN A 11 16.82 -3.53 1.45
C ASN A 11 15.34 -3.13 1.44
N ILE A 12 14.69 -3.09 0.28
CA ILE A 12 13.26 -2.75 0.20
C ILE A 12 12.35 -3.95 0.45
N SER A 13 12.85 -5.18 0.29
CA SER A 13 12.03 -6.39 0.37
C SER A 13 11.23 -6.52 1.67
N PRO A 14 11.74 -6.18 2.88
CA PRO A 14 10.96 -6.26 4.11
C PRO A 14 9.85 -5.19 4.21
N LEU A 15 9.93 -4.13 3.40
CA LEU A 15 8.94 -3.04 3.35
C LEU A 15 7.83 -3.34 2.34
N MET A 16 7.97 -4.37 1.52
CA MET A 16 6.99 -4.74 0.51
C MET A 16 5.86 -5.55 1.14
N SER A 17 4.63 -5.08 0.94
CA SER A 17 3.41 -5.82 1.33
C SER A 17 2.97 -6.87 0.30
N SER A 18 3.67 -6.96 -0.84
CA SER A 18 3.37 -7.88 -1.94
C SER A 18 4.53 -8.84 -2.18
N ALA A 19 4.21 -10.10 -2.48
CA ALA A 19 5.18 -11.11 -2.89
C ALA A 19 5.74 -10.87 -4.31
N GLN A 20 5.08 -10.03 -5.12
CA GLN A 20 5.54 -9.73 -6.47
C GLN A 20 6.63 -8.65 -6.44
N PRO A 21 7.82 -8.88 -7.03
CA PRO A 21 8.90 -7.90 -7.05
C PRO A 21 8.48 -6.64 -7.83
N PRO A 22 9.02 -5.46 -7.47
CA PRO A 22 8.70 -4.23 -8.18
C PRO A 22 9.40 -4.21 -9.53
N VAL A 23 8.80 -3.52 -10.50
CA VAL A 23 9.49 -3.19 -11.76
C VAL A 23 10.55 -2.14 -11.47
N MET A 24 11.81 -2.42 -11.79
CA MET A 24 12.94 -1.52 -11.57
C MET A 24 13.51 -1.03 -12.90
N TYR A 25 13.60 0.29 -13.04
CA TYR A 25 14.24 0.94 -14.19
C TYR A 25 15.60 1.50 -13.79
N THR A 26 16.61 1.21 -14.61
CA THR A 26 17.95 1.73 -14.39
C THR A 26 18.32 2.70 -15.49
N THR A 27 18.25 3.99 -15.17
CA THR A 27 18.36 5.09 -16.13
C THR A 27 19.25 6.20 -15.57
N SER A 28 19.69 7.10 -16.45
CA SER A 28 20.39 8.33 -16.13
C SER A 28 19.57 9.48 -16.70
N LEU A 29 18.75 10.12 -15.86
CA LEU A 29 17.75 11.10 -16.28
C LEU A 29 18.29 12.53 -16.24
N TRP A 30 19.41 12.76 -16.91
CA TRP A 30 20.01 14.08 -17.06
C TRP A 30 20.60 14.24 -18.46
N SER A 31 20.85 15.47 -18.89
CA SER A 31 21.32 15.78 -20.24
C SER A 31 22.83 15.65 -20.43
N LEU A 32 23.57 15.21 -19.40
CA LEU A 32 25.02 15.07 -19.47
C LEU A 32 25.42 13.83 -20.27
N PRO A 33 26.57 13.87 -20.97
CA PRO A 33 27.11 12.69 -21.64
C PRO A 33 27.34 11.54 -20.65
N PHE A 34 27.19 10.30 -21.13
CA PHE A 34 27.54 9.14 -20.34
C PHE A 34 29.04 9.06 -20.08
N GLU A 35 29.39 8.68 -18.86
CA GLU A 35 30.76 8.36 -18.47
C GLU A 35 31.36 7.25 -19.33
N SER A 36 32.68 7.29 -19.52
CA SER A 36 33.40 6.23 -20.23
C SER A 36 33.20 4.88 -19.55
N GLY A 37 32.88 3.84 -20.33
CA GLY A 37 32.59 2.51 -19.82
C GLY A 37 31.18 2.31 -19.25
N ALA A 38 30.30 3.32 -19.30
CA ALA A 38 28.91 3.16 -18.91
C ALA A 38 28.17 2.18 -19.85
N PRO A 39 27.22 1.37 -19.33
CA PRO A 39 26.41 0.47 -20.14
C PRO A 39 25.29 1.24 -20.87
N VAL A 40 25.66 2.14 -21.78
CA VAL A 40 24.77 3.12 -22.44
C VAL A 40 23.54 2.45 -23.07
N ARG A 41 23.73 1.33 -23.78
CA ARG A 41 22.64 0.59 -24.42
C ARG A 41 21.57 0.13 -23.42
N LEU A 42 21.99 -0.34 -22.24
CA LEU A 42 21.08 -0.77 -21.18
C LEU A 42 20.33 0.45 -20.63
N LEU A 43 21.05 1.52 -20.27
CA LEU A 43 20.47 2.72 -19.68
C LEU A 43 19.41 3.33 -20.61
N GLN A 44 19.71 3.49 -21.90
CA GLN A 44 18.77 4.00 -22.90
C GLN A 44 17.59 3.05 -23.17
N ALA A 45 17.79 1.73 -23.08
CA ALA A 45 16.69 0.78 -23.23
C ALA A 45 15.72 0.85 -22.04
N GLN A 46 16.26 0.96 -20.82
CA GLN A 46 15.51 1.10 -19.58
C GLN A 46 14.78 2.44 -19.49
N GLU A 47 15.42 3.53 -19.92
CA GLU A 47 14.78 4.84 -20.03
C GLU A 47 13.58 4.81 -20.97
N ARG A 48 13.75 4.24 -22.18
CA ARG A 48 12.63 4.08 -23.13
C ARG A 48 11.51 3.21 -22.57
N ALA A 49 11.84 2.17 -21.79
CA ALA A 49 10.82 1.34 -21.13
C ALA A 49 10.05 2.14 -20.06
N LEU A 50 10.77 2.88 -19.21
CA LEU A 50 10.17 3.79 -18.23
C LEU A 50 9.21 4.80 -18.88
N LEU A 51 9.64 5.45 -19.98
CA LEU A 51 8.83 6.44 -20.68
C LEU A 51 7.58 5.83 -21.33
N ARG A 52 7.69 4.59 -21.86
CA ARG A 52 6.52 3.86 -22.37
C ARG A 52 5.52 3.52 -21.26
N ASP A 53 6.01 3.09 -20.11
CA ASP A 53 5.17 2.79 -18.96
C ASP A 53 4.50 4.05 -18.40
N LEU A 54 5.24 5.16 -18.34
CA LEU A 54 4.69 6.46 -17.94
C LEU A 54 3.54 6.89 -18.87
N ARG A 55 3.75 6.76 -20.19
CA ARG A 55 2.69 7.03 -21.18
C ARG A 55 1.48 6.12 -20.96
N SER A 56 1.71 4.81 -20.81
CA SER A 56 0.66 3.82 -20.53
C SER A 56 -0.14 4.15 -19.26
N ALA A 57 0.53 4.65 -18.22
CA ALA A 57 -0.12 5.07 -16.98
C ALA A 57 -1.01 6.32 -17.16
N ILE A 58 -0.59 7.26 -18.00
CA ILE A 58 -1.37 8.46 -18.38
C ILE A 58 -2.58 8.06 -19.24
N ASP A 59 -2.38 7.14 -20.18
CA ASP A 59 -3.45 6.64 -21.04
C ASP A 59 -4.52 5.92 -20.20
N LYS A 60 -4.11 5.14 -19.19
CA LYS A 60 -4.99 4.42 -18.26
C LYS A 60 -5.49 5.25 -17.07
N ARG A 61 -5.46 6.59 -17.16
CA ARG A 61 -5.81 7.46 -16.02
C ARG A 61 -7.24 7.26 -15.51
N ILE A 62 -8.18 6.94 -16.39
CA ILE A 62 -9.60 6.76 -16.01
C ILE A 62 -9.77 5.44 -15.26
N GLU A 63 -9.19 4.37 -15.78
CA GLU A 63 -9.16 3.04 -15.17
C GLU A 63 -8.47 3.11 -13.79
N ASN A 64 -7.35 3.82 -13.71
CA ASN A 64 -6.64 4.06 -12.44
C ASN A 64 -7.51 4.84 -11.44
N LYS A 65 -8.29 5.82 -11.90
CA LYS A 65 -9.24 6.57 -11.05
C LYS A 65 -10.38 5.68 -10.58
N ILE A 66 -10.93 4.82 -11.44
CA ILE A 66 -11.96 3.83 -11.09
C ILE A 66 -11.40 2.83 -10.07
N ALA A 67 -10.21 2.29 -10.28
CA ALA A 67 -9.56 1.37 -9.35
C ALA A 67 -9.32 2.04 -7.98
N SER A 68 -8.91 3.31 -7.98
CA SER A 68 -8.72 4.10 -6.76
C SER A 68 -10.04 4.32 -6.01
N ALA A 69 -11.11 4.66 -6.73
CA ALA A 69 -12.44 4.81 -6.16
C ALA A 69 -12.97 3.49 -5.58
N ARG A 70 -12.75 2.35 -6.26
CA ARG A 70 -13.12 1.02 -5.74
C ARG A 70 -12.37 0.71 -4.44
N ARG A 71 -11.05 0.92 -4.40
CA ARG A 71 -10.24 0.72 -3.18
C ARG A 71 -10.71 1.64 -2.05
N PHE A 72 -11.08 2.88 -2.36
CA PHE A 72 -11.63 3.82 -1.38
C PHE A 72 -12.99 3.34 -0.84
N ALA A 73 -13.90 2.92 -1.71
CA ALA A 73 -15.21 2.41 -1.31
C ALA A 73 -15.10 1.18 -0.39
N VAL A 74 -14.18 0.26 -0.69
CA VAL A 74 -13.89 -0.90 0.16
C VAL A 74 -13.41 -0.44 1.55
N ARG A 75 -12.47 0.52 1.63
CA ARG A 75 -12.02 1.07 2.92
C ARG A 75 -13.16 1.74 3.69
N ALA A 76 -14.00 2.52 3.01
CA ALA A 76 -15.14 3.18 3.64
C ALA A 76 -16.14 2.17 4.21
N ARG A 77 -16.47 1.12 3.44
CA ARG A 77 -17.32 0.01 3.90
C ARG A 77 -16.72 -0.70 5.11
N ASN A 78 -15.43 -1.04 5.04
CA ASN A 78 -14.75 -1.73 6.13
C ASN A 78 -14.72 -0.88 7.40
N HIS A 79 -14.46 0.42 7.26
CA HIS A 79 -14.50 1.35 8.38
C HIS A 79 -15.90 1.42 9.01
N ALA A 80 -16.95 1.53 8.19
CA ALA A 80 -18.33 1.55 8.67
C ALA A 80 -18.68 0.26 9.45
N LYS A 81 -18.32 -0.91 8.90
CA LYS A 81 -18.54 -2.20 9.56
C LYS A 81 -17.77 -2.32 10.88
N MET A 82 -16.52 -1.88 10.92
CA MET A 82 -15.71 -1.87 12.14
C MET A 82 -16.35 -0.99 13.22
N VAL A 83 -16.83 0.21 12.86
CA VAL A 83 -17.51 1.13 13.79
C VAL A 83 -18.83 0.52 14.29
N ASP A 84 -19.63 -0.08 13.41
CA ASP A 84 -20.89 -0.73 13.76
C ASP A 84 -20.67 -1.90 14.74
N CYS A 85 -19.68 -2.76 14.48
CA CYS A 85 -19.30 -3.86 15.36
C CYS A 85 -18.79 -3.35 16.72
N TYR A 86 -17.98 -2.29 16.72
CA TYR A 86 -17.51 -1.64 17.94
C TYR A 86 -18.68 -1.09 18.76
N LEU A 87 -19.58 -0.32 18.15
CA LEU A 87 -20.72 0.27 18.86
C LEU A 87 -21.66 -0.81 19.40
N THR A 88 -21.97 -1.82 18.59
CA THR A 88 -22.78 -2.97 19.02
C THR A 88 -22.15 -3.67 20.23
N THR A 89 -20.85 -3.98 20.16
CA THR A 89 -20.10 -4.58 21.27
C THR A 89 -20.13 -3.70 22.51
N TYR A 90 -19.85 -2.40 22.34
CA TYR A 90 -19.81 -1.43 23.42
C TYR A 90 -21.16 -1.33 24.14
N TYR A 91 -22.27 -1.21 23.40
CA TYR A 91 -23.59 -1.13 24.00
C TYR A 91 -24.04 -2.45 24.65
N ASN A 92 -23.66 -3.60 24.10
CA ASN A 92 -23.97 -4.90 24.69
C ASN A 92 -23.23 -5.15 26.02
N HIS A 93 -22.00 -4.65 26.17
CA HIS A 93 -21.21 -4.83 27.39
C HIS A 93 -21.38 -3.69 28.39
N LYS A 94 -21.94 -2.55 27.98
CA LYS A 94 -22.17 -1.38 28.82
C LYS A 94 -23.33 -1.61 29.79
N SER A 95 -22.99 -1.82 31.06
CA SER A 95 -23.95 -1.81 32.18
C SER A 95 -24.26 -0.38 32.66
N LEU A 96 -25.46 -0.18 33.24
CA LEU A 96 -25.92 1.11 33.79
C LEU A 96 -25.04 1.63 34.93
N PHE A 97 -24.38 0.73 35.67
CA PHE A 97 -23.51 1.04 36.81
C PHE A 97 -22.02 0.75 36.53
N GLY A 98 -21.68 0.31 35.32
CA GLY A 98 -20.30 -0.05 34.94
C GLY A 98 -19.46 1.14 34.48
N ASN A 99 -18.14 1.02 34.61
CA ASN A 99 -17.21 2.03 34.12
C ASN A 99 -17.16 2.01 32.57
N LYS A 100 -17.80 3.00 31.96
CA LYS A 100 -17.88 3.19 30.50
C LYS A 100 -16.52 3.26 29.81
N LYS A 101 -15.52 3.83 30.48
CA LYS A 101 -14.18 3.98 29.92
C LYS A 101 -13.45 2.64 29.90
N GLN A 102 -13.54 1.88 30.99
CA GLN A 102 -12.93 0.56 31.10
C GLN A 102 -13.40 -0.40 29.99
N ILE A 103 -14.69 -0.38 29.66
CA ILE A 103 -15.25 -1.22 28.58
C ILE A 103 -14.70 -0.79 27.22
N SER A 104 -14.63 0.53 26.96
CA SER A 104 -14.05 1.05 25.73
C SER A 104 -12.58 0.65 25.59
N ASP A 105 -11.79 0.84 26.64
CA ASP A 105 -10.36 0.51 26.66
C ASP A 105 -10.17 -1.01 26.43
N GLN A 106 -10.99 -1.85 27.06
CA GLN A 106 -10.93 -3.30 26.88
C GLN A 106 -11.21 -3.73 25.43
N ILE A 107 -12.17 -3.10 24.75
CA ILE A 107 -12.48 -3.41 23.34
C ILE A 107 -11.34 -2.94 22.42
N ILE A 108 -10.75 -1.77 22.69
CA ILE A 108 -9.67 -1.19 21.88
C ILE A 108 -8.37 -1.97 22.04
N GLU A 109 -8.05 -2.43 23.25
CA GLU A 109 -6.84 -3.21 23.55
C GLU A 109 -6.95 -4.66 23.05
N HIS A 110 -8.16 -5.23 23.05
CA HIS A 110 -8.39 -6.63 22.67
C HIS A 110 -9.50 -6.79 21.60
N PRO A 111 -9.41 -6.12 20.44
CA PRO A 111 -10.46 -6.10 19.42
C PRO A 111 -10.76 -7.48 18.82
N GLN A 112 -9.78 -8.39 18.82
CA GLN A 112 -9.93 -9.78 18.38
C GLN A 112 -10.90 -10.58 19.26
N ASN A 113 -10.96 -10.31 20.56
CA ASN A 113 -11.87 -11.01 21.48
C ASN A 113 -13.34 -10.68 21.21
N TYR A 114 -13.57 -9.57 20.51
CA TYR A 114 -14.89 -9.05 20.16
C TYR A 114 -15.15 -9.10 18.65
N HIS A 115 -14.31 -9.80 17.89
CA HIS A 115 -14.49 -9.99 16.45
C HIS A 115 -14.60 -8.67 15.65
N ILE A 116 -14.03 -7.57 16.15
CA ILE A 116 -14.17 -6.21 15.59
C ILE A 116 -13.68 -6.12 14.13
N TYR A 117 -12.67 -6.92 13.79
CA TYR A 117 -12.08 -6.95 12.45
C TYR A 117 -12.57 -8.11 11.58
N GLU A 118 -13.52 -8.91 12.06
CA GLU A 118 -13.93 -10.12 11.33
C GLU A 118 -14.73 -9.80 10.06
N GLY A 119 -14.26 -10.36 8.93
CA GLY A 119 -14.84 -10.11 7.61
C GLY A 119 -14.66 -8.67 7.11
N LEU A 120 -13.62 -7.97 7.57
CA LEU A 120 -13.06 -6.82 6.84
C LEU A 120 -12.13 -7.36 5.74
N SER A 121 -12.28 -6.87 4.51
CA SER A 121 -11.48 -7.28 3.34
C SER A 121 -11.14 -6.09 2.47
#